data_AF-A0A1Y3RFN2-F1
#
_entry.id   AF-A0A1Y3RFN2-F1
#
_cell.length_a   1.000
_cell.length_b   1.000
_cell.length_c   1.000
_cell.angle_alpha   90.00
_cell.angle_beta   90.00
_cell.angle_gamma   90.00
#
_symmetry.space_group_name_H-M   'P 1'
#
loop_
_entity.id
_entity.type
_entity.pdbx_description
1 polymer ?
#
loop_
_entity_poly.entity_id
_entity_poly.type
_entity_poly.pdbx_seq_one_letter_code
_entity_poly.pdbx_strand_id
1 'polypeptide(L)'
;MQSTSYAWDLETNVSDSKTFAVKHVRTTKKGSYKLTDERDIYEMVANKGARRKRACLLAVLPGWYVDAAVDACEKTLTQTLTDGQTLEEVIQKLVAAFSEFGIAPGQIEEKMSKEVGNLSKNDVVKLRHLYSAIKDGFVKPADAFGLPPEPDKEVPSDTEAEALDALNARLTGGVSGDPDQG
;
A
#
# COMPACT_ATOMS: atom_id res chain seq x y z
N MET A 1 -16.08 -10.41 8.12
CA MET A 1 -15.29 -11.65 8.19
C MET A 1 -14.28 -11.57 9.33
N GLN A 2 -14.08 -12.64 10.10
CA GLN A 2 -13.02 -12.73 11.13
C GLN A 2 -11.79 -13.41 10.53
N SER A 3 -10.61 -12.87 10.80
CA SER A 3 -9.34 -13.38 10.29
C SER A 3 -8.30 -13.38 11.40
N THR A 4 -7.42 -14.39 11.36
CA THR A 4 -6.34 -14.55 12.34
C THR A 4 -5.00 -14.57 11.61
N SER A 5 -4.03 -13.84 12.13
CA SER A 5 -2.63 -13.92 11.70
C SER A 5 -1.79 -14.38 12.89
N TYR A 6 -0.78 -15.21 12.63
CA TYR A 6 0.13 -15.70 13.67
C TYR A 6 1.55 -15.82 13.14
N ALA A 7 2.51 -15.77 14.06
CA ALA A 7 3.91 -16.11 13.84
C ALA A 7 4.40 -16.92 15.05
N TRP A 8 5.30 -17.86 14.80
CA TRP A 8 5.86 -18.73 15.83
C TRP A 8 7.33 -18.98 15.52
N ASP A 9 8.20 -18.67 16.47
CA ASP A 9 9.58 -19.12 16.49
C ASP A 9 9.63 -20.50 17.16
N LEU A 10 10.06 -21.50 16.40
CA LEU A 10 10.13 -22.89 16.84
C LEU A 10 11.32 -23.16 17.76
N GLU A 11 12.37 -22.33 17.72
CA GLU A 11 13.58 -22.54 18.55
C GLU A 11 13.33 -22.07 19.98
N THR A 12 12.82 -20.85 20.15
CA THR A 12 12.53 -20.28 21.48
C THR A 12 11.09 -20.53 21.95
N ASN A 13 10.26 -21.12 21.09
CA ASN A 13 8.83 -21.36 21.32
C ASN A 13 8.00 -20.08 21.55
N VAL A 14 8.53 -18.90 21.17
CA VAL A 14 7.83 -17.61 21.27
C VAL A 14 6.85 -17.49 20.10
N SER A 15 5.58 -17.20 20.40
CA SER A 15 4.55 -16.99 19.39
C SER A 15 3.75 -15.71 19.65
N ASP A 16 3.24 -15.14 18.56
CA ASP A 16 2.32 -14.01 18.60
C ASP A 16 1.17 -14.28 17.64
N SER A 17 -0.06 -14.01 18.11
CA SER A 17 -1.28 -14.17 17.31
C SER A 17 -2.17 -12.94 17.43
N LYS A 18 -2.77 -12.53 16.31
CA LYS A 18 -3.62 -11.36 16.19
C LYS A 18 -4.89 -11.73 15.45
N THR A 19 -6.00 -11.73 16.17
CA THR A 19 -7.34 -11.94 15.63
C THR A 19 -8.00 -10.59 15.40
N PHE A 20 -8.57 -10.39 14.21
CA PHE A 20 -9.21 -9.13 13.84
C PHE A 20 -10.44 -9.36 12.95
N ALA A 21 -11.40 -8.46 13.06
CA ALA A 21 -12.54 -8.41 12.16
C ALA A 21 -12.31 -7.33 11.09
N VAL A 22 -12.54 -7.69 9.83
CA VAL A 22 -12.52 -6.72 8.72
C VAL A 22 -13.95 -6.30 8.41
N LYS A 23 -14.24 -5.01 8.61
CA LYS A 23 -15.44 -4.37 8.07
C LYS A 23 -15.27 -4.20 6.56
N HIS A 24 -16.26 -4.62 5.77
CA HIS A 24 -16.26 -4.51 4.31
C HIS A 24 -16.69 -3.09 3.91
N VAL A 25 -15.94 -2.09 4.38
CA VAL A 25 -16.23 -0.67 4.17
C VAL A 25 -14.93 0.00 3.73
N ARG A 26 -15.00 0.74 2.64
CA ARG A 26 -13.89 1.54 2.13
C ARG A 26 -14.11 3.00 2.49
N THR A 27 -13.17 3.55 3.24
CA THR A 27 -13.16 4.98 3.62
C THR A 27 -12.38 5.78 2.58
N THR A 28 -12.96 6.87 2.12
CA THR A 28 -12.34 7.87 1.23
C THR A 28 -12.44 9.25 1.90
N LYS A 29 -11.80 10.28 1.33
CA LYS A 29 -11.89 11.66 1.87
C LYS A 29 -13.32 12.22 1.83
N LYS A 30 -14.15 11.76 0.89
CA LYS A 30 -15.53 12.23 0.69
C LYS A 30 -16.57 11.46 1.50
N GLY A 31 -16.18 10.35 2.14
CA GLY A 31 -17.09 9.48 2.87
C GLY A 31 -16.67 8.03 2.83
N SER A 32 -17.47 7.17 3.43
CA SER A 32 -17.23 5.73 3.49
C SER A 32 -18.38 4.97 2.85
N TYR A 33 -18.07 4.04 1.95
CA TYR A 33 -19.06 3.20 1.27
C TYR A 33 -18.80 1.72 1.52
N LYS A 34 -19.86 0.92 1.44
CA LYS A 34 -19.80 -0.53 1.63
C LYS A 34 -19.22 -1.19 0.38
N LEU A 35 -18.29 -2.13 0.57
CA LEU A 35 -17.84 -2.98 -0.52
C LEU A 35 -18.86 -4.09 -0.75
N THR A 36 -19.32 -4.21 -1.99
CA THR A 36 -20.28 -5.21 -2.43
C THR A 36 -19.65 -6.25 -3.35
N ASP A 37 -18.67 -5.84 -4.15
CA ASP A 37 -17.91 -6.74 -5.03
C ASP A 37 -17.03 -7.71 -4.22
N GLU A 38 -17.13 -9.01 -4.57
CA GLU A 38 -16.44 -10.08 -3.84
C GLU A 38 -14.91 -9.99 -3.96
N ARG A 39 -14.41 -9.54 -5.12
CA ARG A 39 -12.97 -9.38 -5.35
C ARG A 39 -12.42 -8.23 -4.51
N ASP A 40 -13.10 -7.09 -4.48
CA ASP A 40 -12.71 -5.96 -3.64
C ASP A 40 -12.70 -6.33 -2.14
N ILE A 41 -13.68 -7.11 -1.70
CA ILE A 41 -13.74 -7.64 -0.33
C ILE A 41 -12.54 -8.54 -0.04
N TYR A 42 -12.24 -9.49 -0.94
CA TYR A 42 -11.09 -10.39 -0.79
C TYR A 42 -9.77 -9.62 -0.71
N GLU A 43 -9.53 -8.72 -1.66
CA GLU A 43 -8.31 -7.91 -1.70
C GLU A 43 -8.18 -7.05 -0.44
N MET A 44 -9.28 -6.47 0.06
CA MET A 44 -9.26 -5.72 1.32
C MET A 44 -8.88 -6.60 2.52
N VAL A 45 -9.49 -7.79 2.64
CA VAL A 45 -9.21 -8.73 3.75
C VAL A 45 -7.77 -9.22 3.65
N ALA A 46 -7.31 -9.61 2.47
CA ALA A 46 -5.94 -10.06 2.21
C ALA A 46 -4.92 -8.96 2.57
N ASN A 47 -5.15 -7.73 2.14
CA ASN A 47 -4.27 -6.59 2.45
C ASN A 47 -4.20 -6.30 3.95
N LYS A 48 -5.34 -6.37 4.67
CA LYS A 48 -5.34 -6.21 6.13
C LYS A 48 -4.63 -7.38 6.80
N GLY A 49 -4.86 -8.60 6.35
CA GLY A 49 -4.15 -9.81 6.83
C GLY A 49 -2.65 -9.73 6.65
N ALA A 50 -2.16 -9.34 5.47
CA ALA A 50 -0.74 -9.18 5.19
C ALA A 50 -0.06 -8.21 6.19
N ARG A 51 -0.73 -7.10 6.52
CA ARG A 51 -0.23 -6.14 7.52
C ARG A 51 -0.14 -6.77 8.92
N ARG A 52 -1.15 -7.53 9.35
CA ARG A 52 -1.13 -8.20 10.66
C ARG A 52 -0.12 -9.34 10.70
N LYS A 53 0.03 -10.10 9.61
CA LYS A 53 1.07 -11.13 9.47
C LYS A 53 2.46 -10.53 9.62
N ARG A 54 2.74 -9.40 8.96
CA ARG A 54 4.02 -8.68 9.15
C ARG A 54 4.21 -8.23 10.61
N ALA A 55 3.15 -7.72 11.25
CA ALA A 55 3.22 -7.33 12.66
C ALA A 55 3.51 -8.52 13.58
N CYS A 56 2.91 -9.69 13.35
CA CYS A 56 3.22 -10.91 14.11
C CYS A 56 4.67 -11.35 13.89
N LEU A 57 5.15 -11.33 12.65
CA LEU A 57 6.53 -11.69 12.32
C LEU A 57 7.53 -10.78 13.04
N LEU A 58 7.31 -9.46 12.99
CA LEU A 58 8.18 -8.48 13.66
C LEU A 58 8.08 -8.53 15.20
N ALA A 59 6.98 -9.05 15.75
CA ALA A 59 6.84 -9.24 17.20
C ALA A 59 7.65 -10.45 17.71
N VAL A 60 7.84 -11.46 16.87
CA VAL A 60 8.60 -12.67 17.19
C VAL A 60 10.10 -12.48 16.91
N LEU A 61 10.45 -11.74 15.85
CA LEU A 61 11.85 -11.52 15.49
C LEU A 61 12.55 -10.50 16.42
N PRO A 62 13.80 -10.76 16.85
CA PRO A 62 14.60 -9.77 17.57
C PRO A 62 14.85 -8.52 16.71
N GLY A 63 14.68 -7.33 17.29
CA GLY A 63 14.83 -6.06 16.58
C GLY A 63 16.20 -5.88 15.92
N TRP A 64 17.29 -6.22 16.62
CA TRP A 64 18.66 -6.11 16.08
C TRP A 64 18.88 -6.93 14.81
N TYR A 65 18.18 -8.06 14.67
CA TYR A 65 18.28 -8.93 13.51
C TYR A 65 17.53 -8.34 12.32
N VAL A 66 16.37 -7.72 12.58
CA VAL A 66 15.60 -6.99 11.57
C VAL A 66 16.41 -5.81 11.05
N ASP A 67 17.02 -5.03 11.94
CA ASP A 67 17.87 -3.88 11.57
C ASP A 67 19.08 -4.34 10.74
N ALA A 68 19.77 -5.41 11.15
CA ALA A 68 20.89 -5.96 10.39
C ALA A 68 20.48 -6.46 8.99
N ALA A 69 19.28 -7.02 8.85
CA ALA A 69 18.74 -7.44 7.56
C ALA A 69 18.42 -6.23 6.66
N VAL A 70 17.83 -5.17 7.21
CA VAL A 70 17.57 -3.92 6.47
C VAL A 70 18.88 -3.28 6.01
N ASP A 71 19.86 -3.16 6.89
CA ASP A 71 21.19 -2.64 6.57
C ASP A 71 21.87 -3.43 5.45
N ALA A 72 21.75 -4.76 5.46
CA ALA A 72 22.30 -5.60 4.42
C ALA A 72 21.64 -5.31 3.05
N CYS A 73 20.31 -5.20 3.02
CA CYS A 73 19.58 -4.83 1.81
C CYS A 73 19.94 -3.43 1.30
N GLU A 74 20.08 -2.45 2.19
CA GLU A 74 20.51 -1.09 1.83
C GLU A 74 21.93 -1.06 1.27
N LYS A 75 22.85 -1.82 1.86
CA LYS A 75 24.22 -1.99 1.34
C LYS A 75 24.21 -2.58 -0.07
N THR A 76 23.41 -3.61 -0.32
CA THR A 76 23.27 -4.16 -1.68
C THR A 76 22.73 -3.12 -2.66
N LEU A 77 21.66 -2.41 -2.28
CA LEU A 77 21.04 -1.40 -3.15
C LEU A 77 22.00 -0.25 -3.47
N THR A 78 22.79 0.19 -2.49
CA THR A 78 23.79 1.26 -2.67
C THR A 78 24.97 0.82 -3.53
N GLN A 79 25.37 -0.46 -3.45
CA GLN A 79 26.44 -1.03 -4.26
C GLN A 79 26.04 -1.22 -5.72
N THR A 80 24.81 -1.68 -5.98
CA THR A 80 24.26 -1.86 -7.33
C THR A 80 23.60 -0.58 -7.87
N LEU A 81 23.66 0.53 -7.13
CA LEU A 81 22.92 1.73 -7.49
C LEU A 81 23.32 2.29 -8.87
N THR A 82 24.61 2.19 -9.17
CA THR A 82 25.21 2.70 -10.40
C THR A 82 25.31 1.65 -11.50
N ASP A 83 25.31 0.33 -11.27
CA ASP A 83 25.36 -0.72 -12.31
C ASP A 83 26.20 -0.37 -13.58
N GLY A 84 27.36 0.29 -13.39
CA GLY A 84 28.25 0.75 -14.48
C GLY A 84 27.92 2.11 -15.13
N GLN A 85 26.84 2.78 -14.73
CA GLN A 85 26.41 4.14 -15.10
C GLN A 85 26.96 5.20 -14.14
N THR A 86 27.07 6.43 -14.64
CA THR A 86 27.46 7.57 -13.79
C THR A 86 26.32 7.95 -12.85
N LEU A 87 26.65 8.58 -11.71
CA LEU A 87 25.63 9.05 -10.76
C LEU A 87 24.66 10.04 -11.42
N GLU A 88 25.19 10.90 -12.30
CA GLU A 88 24.42 11.89 -13.06
C GLU A 88 23.39 11.23 -13.98
N GLU A 89 23.76 10.18 -14.71
CA GLU A 89 22.83 9.42 -15.57
C GLU A 89 21.70 8.80 -14.75
N VAL A 90 22.00 8.25 -13.57
CA VAL A 90 21.00 7.66 -12.68
C VAL A 90 20.03 8.73 -12.17
N ILE A 91 20.53 9.90 -11.80
CA ILE A 91 19.72 11.03 -11.35
C ILE A 91 18.80 11.49 -12.48
N GLN A 92 19.32 11.66 -13.70
CA GLN A 92 18.52 12.09 -14.86
C GLN A 92 17.38 11.10 -15.16
N LYS A 93 17.66 9.79 -15.15
CA LYS A 93 16.63 8.76 -15.32
C LYS A 93 15.58 8.82 -14.22
N LEU A 94 15.99 9.06 -12.99
CA LEU A 94 15.07 9.15 -11.86
C LEU A 94 14.16 10.38 -11.96
N VAL A 95 14.72 11.53 -12.32
CA VAL A 95 13.96 12.76 -12.58
C VAL A 95 12.98 12.56 -13.75
N ALA A 96 13.42 11.90 -14.83
CA ALA A 96 12.53 11.53 -15.93
C ALA A 96 11.39 10.61 -15.47
N ALA A 97 11.68 9.63 -14.62
CA ALA A 97 10.65 8.75 -14.06
C ALA A 97 9.64 9.51 -13.17
N PHE A 98 10.09 10.50 -12.40
CA PHE A 98 9.20 11.37 -11.63
C PHE A 98 8.31 12.26 -12.50
N SER A 99 8.77 12.62 -13.71
CA SER A 99 7.97 13.40 -14.65
C SER A 99 6.72 12.67 -15.13
N GLU A 100 6.72 11.33 -15.14
CA GLU A 100 5.53 10.50 -15.44
C GLU A 100 4.41 10.72 -14.42
N PHE A 101 4.75 11.14 -13.20
CA PHE A 101 3.80 11.48 -12.14
C PHE A 101 3.47 12.97 -12.07
N GLY A 102 3.89 13.76 -13.06
CA GLY A 102 3.68 15.21 -13.09
C GLY A 102 4.54 15.98 -12.09
N ILE A 103 5.60 15.37 -11.55
CA ILE A 103 6.50 16.02 -10.59
C ILE A 103 7.62 16.74 -11.35
N ALA A 104 7.74 18.05 -11.14
CA ALA A 104 8.77 18.87 -11.75
C ALA A 104 10.12 18.72 -11.00
N PRO A 105 11.27 18.89 -11.70
CA PRO A 105 12.58 18.79 -11.07
C PRO A 105 12.76 19.75 -9.88
N GLY A 106 12.24 20.97 -9.97
CA GLY A 106 12.30 21.94 -8.86
C GLY A 106 11.59 21.48 -7.58
N GLN A 107 10.56 20.63 -7.69
CA GLN A 107 9.88 20.05 -6.51
C GLN A 107 10.73 18.96 -5.84
N ILE A 108 11.54 18.25 -6.62
CA ILE A 108 12.51 17.29 -6.10
C ILE A 108 13.60 18.02 -5.32
N GLU A 109 14.07 19.15 -5.85
CA GLU A 109 15.08 19.99 -5.18
C GLU A 109 14.56 20.57 -3.86
N GLU A 110 13.32 21.09 -3.85
CA GLU A 110 12.68 21.58 -2.63
C GLU A 110 12.54 20.48 -1.58
N LYS A 111 12.14 19.27 -2.01
CA LYS A 111 11.98 18.12 -1.11
C LYS A 111 13.29 17.64 -0.51
N MET A 112 14.38 17.69 -1.29
CA MET A 112 15.71 17.24 -0.86
C MET A 112 16.54 18.37 -0.23
N SER A 113 16.07 19.62 -0.30
CA SER A 113 16.82 20.83 0.07
C SER A 113 18.20 20.90 -0.60
N LYS A 114 18.32 20.39 -1.83
CA LYS A 114 19.56 20.30 -2.62
C LYS A 114 19.23 20.36 -4.11
N GLU A 115 20.11 20.95 -4.90
CA GLU A 115 20.02 20.93 -6.36
C GLU A 115 20.16 19.51 -6.91
N VAL A 116 19.47 19.20 -8.01
CA VAL A 116 19.49 17.87 -8.64
C VAL A 116 20.91 17.42 -8.99
N GLY A 117 21.78 18.37 -9.41
CA GLY A 117 23.17 18.10 -9.74
C GLY A 117 24.08 17.77 -8.53
N ASN A 118 23.64 18.05 -7.30
CA ASN A 118 24.42 17.84 -6.08
C ASN A 118 23.83 16.74 -5.18
N LEU A 119 23.02 15.84 -5.76
CA LEU A 119 22.44 14.73 -5.03
C LEU A 119 23.51 13.66 -4.75
N SER A 120 23.57 13.22 -3.49
CA SER A 120 24.44 12.11 -3.09
C SER A 120 23.80 10.75 -3.43
N LYS A 121 24.58 9.67 -3.40
CA LYS A 121 24.06 8.30 -3.55
C LYS A 121 22.92 7.99 -2.58
N ASN A 122 23.02 8.47 -1.34
CA ASN A 122 21.97 8.31 -0.33
C ASN A 122 20.69 9.06 -0.70
N ASP A 123 20.80 10.23 -1.32
CA ASP A 123 19.63 10.99 -1.77
C ASP A 123 18.92 10.27 -2.92
N VAL A 124 19.68 9.67 -3.86
CA VAL A 124 19.13 8.83 -4.93
C VAL A 124 18.41 7.60 -4.39
N VAL A 125 18.97 6.94 -3.36
CA VAL A 125 18.29 5.83 -2.68
C VAL A 125 16.94 6.28 -2.10
N LYS A 126 16.92 7.41 -1.36
CA LYS A 126 15.69 7.95 -0.77
C LYS A 126 14.65 8.25 -1.85
N LEU A 127 15.07 8.86 -2.96
CA LEU A 127 14.19 9.18 -4.09
C LEU A 127 13.66 7.91 -4.77
N ARG A 128 14.45 6.84 -4.94
CA ARG A 128 13.96 5.55 -5.44
C ARG A 128 12.90 4.93 -4.52
N HIS A 129 13.11 4.98 -3.20
CA HIS A 129 12.11 4.50 -2.24
C HIS A 129 10.80 5.30 -2.32
N LEU A 130 10.91 6.62 -2.43
CA LEU A 130 9.74 7.49 -2.59
C LEU A 130 9.01 7.23 -3.91
N TYR A 131 9.74 7.05 -5.01
CA TYR A 131 9.19 6.66 -6.32
C TYR A 131 8.42 5.34 -6.20
N SER A 132 8.99 4.30 -5.59
CA SER A 132 8.30 3.02 -5.39
C SER A 132 7.05 3.18 -4.53
N ALA A 133 7.11 3.94 -3.44
CA ALA A 133 5.95 4.19 -2.57
C ALA A 133 4.81 4.93 -3.29
N ILE A 134 5.16 5.85 -4.20
CA ILE A 134 4.19 6.55 -5.06
C ILE A 134 3.60 5.61 -6.10
N LYS A 135 4.45 4.85 -6.81
CA LYS A 135 4.06 3.88 -7.82
C LYS A 135 3.13 2.79 -7.25
N ASP A 136 3.40 2.33 -6.04
CA ASP A 136 2.61 1.34 -5.33
C ASP A 136 1.33 1.93 -4.69
N GLY A 137 1.12 3.24 -4.81
CA GLY A 137 -0.08 3.94 -4.30
C GLY A 137 -0.14 4.07 -2.78
N PHE A 138 0.97 3.82 -2.06
CA PHE A 138 1.07 4.05 -0.61
C PHE A 138 1.13 5.54 -0.28
N VAL A 139 1.70 6.34 -1.17
CA VAL A 139 1.86 7.80 -1.00
C VAL A 139 1.31 8.48 -2.24
N LYS A 140 0.43 9.48 -2.08
CA LYS A 140 -0.01 10.31 -3.20
C LYS A 140 1.11 11.29 -3.59
N PRO A 141 1.40 11.52 -4.89
CA PRO A 141 2.36 12.53 -5.34
C PRO A 141 2.10 13.90 -4.71
N ALA A 142 0.82 14.29 -4.62
CA ALA A 142 0.38 15.53 -3.98
C ALA A 142 0.75 15.63 -2.50
N ASP A 143 0.65 14.54 -1.74
CA ASP A 143 1.02 14.54 -0.32
C ASP A 143 2.56 14.46 -0.15
N ALA A 144 3.26 13.84 -1.10
CA ALA A 144 4.73 13.73 -1.08
C ALA A 144 5.44 15.05 -1.45
N PHE A 145 4.97 15.75 -2.48
CA PHE A 145 5.62 16.91 -3.10
C PHE A 145 4.78 18.19 -3.04
N GLY A 146 3.64 18.19 -2.34
CA GLY A 146 2.81 19.39 -2.15
C GLY A 146 2.08 19.86 -3.41
N LEU A 147 1.80 18.96 -4.39
CA LEU A 147 1.03 19.34 -5.58
C LEU A 147 -0.42 19.71 -5.23
N PRO A 148 -1.06 20.62 -6.00
CA PRO A 148 -2.50 20.82 -5.90
C PRO A 148 -3.22 19.48 -6.15
N PRO A 149 -4.23 19.13 -5.33
CA PRO A 149 -4.88 17.82 -5.43
C PRO A 149 -5.61 17.69 -6.78
N GLU A 150 -5.35 16.61 -7.52
CA GLU A 150 -6.21 16.22 -8.64
C GLU A 150 -7.65 15.94 -8.16
N PRO A 151 -8.67 16.17 -9.01
CA PRO A 151 -10.05 15.87 -8.67
C PRO A 151 -10.21 14.35 -8.44
N ASP A 152 -10.41 13.97 -7.18
CA ASP A 152 -10.66 12.58 -6.77
C ASP A 152 -11.90 12.02 -7.50
N LYS A 153 -11.75 10.82 -8.08
CA LYS A 153 -12.83 10.03 -8.73
C LYS A 153 -14.09 10.01 -7.87
N GLU A 154 -15.25 10.19 -8.51
CA GLU A 154 -16.55 10.27 -7.86
C GLU A 154 -16.88 8.96 -7.11
N VAL A 155 -17.39 9.11 -5.90
CA VAL A 155 -17.88 8.01 -5.08
C VAL A 155 -19.30 7.68 -5.57
N PRO A 156 -19.70 6.40 -5.65
CA PRO A 156 -21.10 6.04 -5.91
C PRO A 156 -22.00 6.78 -4.91
N SER A 157 -23.09 7.37 -5.40
CA SER A 157 -24.02 8.12 -4.55
C SER A 157 -24.73 7.20 -3.56
N ASP A 158 -25.10 7.71 -2.38
CA ASP A 158 -25.83 6.94 -1.37
C ASP A 158 -27.14 6.35 -1.95
N THR A 159 -27.77 7.05 -2.88
CA THR A 159 -28.94 6.60 -3.66
C THR A 159 -28.66 5.38 -4.55
N GLU A 160 -27.47 5.31 -5.16
CA GLU A 160 -27.09 4.16 -6.00
C GLU A 160 -26.72 2.94 -5.14
N ALA A 161 -26.14 3.17 -3.95
CA ALA A 161 -25.87 2.11 -3.00
C ALA A 161 -27.16 1.48 -2.43
N GLU A 162 -28.15 2.31 -2.09
CA GLU A 162 -29.47 1.86 -1.64
C GLU A 162 -30.24 1.12 -2.74
N ALA A 163 -30.18 1.60 -3.98
CA ALA A 163 -30.81 0.93 -5.12
C ALA A 163 -30.19 -0.45 -5.39
N LEU A 164 -28.87 -0.59 -5.25
CA LEU A 164 -28.18 -1.86 -5.41
C LEU A 164 -28.50 -2.85 -4.28
N ASP A 165 -28.54 -2.39 -3.02
CA ASP A 165 -28.94 -3.21 -1.88
C ASP A 165 -30.41 -3.68 -2.02
N ALA A 166 -31.31 -2.83 -2.50
CA ALA A 166 -32.70 -3.21 -2.79
C ALA A 166 -32.81 -4.24 -3.94
N LEU A 167 -32.01 -4.10 -4.99
CA LEU A 167 -31.95 -5.04 -6.11
C LEU A 167 -31.41 -6.40 -5.64
N ASN A 168 -30.36 -6.42 -4.82
CA ASN A 168 -29.77 -7.63 -4.26
C ASN A 168 -30.74 -8.35 -3.30
N ALA A 169 -31.50 -7.60 -2.49
CA ALA A 169 -32.55 -8.16 -1.64
C ALA A 169 -33.68 -8.82 -2.47
N ARG A 170 -34.06 -8.21 -3.60
CA ARG A 170 -35.06 -8.76 -4.52
C ARG A 170 -34.57 -10.03 -5.23
N LEU A 171 -33.30 -10.10 -5.59
CA LEU A 171 -32.70 -11.26 -6.25
C LEU A 171 -32.49 -12.44 -5.29
N THR A 172 -32.17 -12.18 -4.02
CA THR A 172 -31.96 -13.22 -3.00
C THR A 172 -33.26 -13.68 -2.33
N GLY A 173 -34.32 -12.87 -2.34
CA GLY A 173 -35.65 -13.22 -1.83
C GLY A 173 -36.48 -14.15 -2.72
N GLY A 174 -35.97 -14.55 -3.90
CA GLY A 174 -36.67 -15.41 -4.85
C GLY A 174 -36.40 -16.92 -4.71
N VAL A 175 -35.53 -17.35 -3.79
CA VAL A 175 -35.27 -18.78 -3.52
C VAL A 175 -35.96 -19.19 -2.23
N SER A 176 -37.28 -19.40 -2.31
CA SER A 176 -38.04 -20.15 -1.30
C SER A 176 -39.06 -21.06 -1.99
N GLY A 177 -38.82 -22.37 -1.93
CA GLY A 177 -39.68 -23.47 -2.39
C GLY A 177 -38.78 -24.62 -2.85
N ASP A 178 -38.67 -25.78 -2.20
CA ASP A 178 -39.67 -26.54 -1.44
C ASP A 178 -38.94 -27.46 -0.40
N PRO A 179 -39.55 -27.82 0.75
CA PRO A 179 -39.05 -28.90 1.59
C PRO A 179 -39.45 -30.24 0.96
N ASP A 180 -38.45 -31.02 0.57
CA ASP A 180 -38.62 -32.40 0.11
C ASP A 180 -39.27 -33.25 1.22
N GLN A 181 -40.54 -33.61 1.03
CA GLN A 181 -41.20 -34.71 1.71
C GLN A 181 -41.25 -35.89 0.74
N GLY A 182 -40.44 -36.91 1.02
CA GLY A 182 -40.40 -38.20 0.34
C GLY A 182 -39.52 -39.19 1.07
#